data_AF-A0A7K4C5S4-F1
#
_entry.id   AF-A0A7K4C5S4-F1
#
_cell.length_a   1.000
_cell.length_b   1.000
_cell.length_c   1.000
_cell.angle_alpha   90.00
_cell.angle_beta   90.00
_cell.angle_gamma   90.00
#
_symmetry.space_group_name_H-M   'P 1'
#
loop_
_entity.id
_entity.type
_entity.pdbx_description
1 polymer ?
#
loop_
_entity_poly.entity_id
_entity_poly.type
_entity_poly.pdbx_seq_one_letter_code
_entity_poly.pdbx_strand_id
1 'polypeptide(L)' 'MLDPGTFARVKVELGRCDICDSGKAVYRSREAQVGICEGCYARLVREGNAREGVR' A
#
# COMPACT_ATOMS: atom_id res chain seq x y z
N MET A 1 3.94 -9.63 -6.56
CA MET A 1 2.94 -9.59 -5.48
C MET A 1 3.40 -8.53 -4.49
N LEU A 2 2.56 -7.58 -4.09
CA LEU A 2 2.95 -6.50 -3.16
C LEU A 2 2.81 -6.98 -1.72
N ASP A 3 3.87 -6.91 -0.94
CA ASP A 3 3.86 -7.26 0.49
C ASP A 3 3.55 -6.02 1.36
N PRO A 4 2.47 -6.03 2.17
CA PRO A 4 2.10 -4.89 3.01
C PRO A 4 3.14 -4.54 4.09
N GLY A 5 3.94 -5.50 4.55
CA GLY A 5 4.97 -5.32 5.58
C GLY A 5 6.14 -4.46 5.10
N THR A 6 6.37 -4.38 3.79
CA THR A 6 7.42 -3.53 3.20
C THR A 6 7.03 -2.05 3.08
N PHE A 7 5.77 -1.70 3.33
CA PHE A 7 5.28 -0.34 3.19
C PHE A 7 5.44 0.46 4.49
N ALA A 8 6.11 1.60 4.39
CA ALA A 8 6.14 2.59 5.46
C ALA A 8 5.21 3.76 5.12
N ARG A 9 4.45 4.25 6.11
CA ARG A 9 3.70 5.50 5.96
C ARG A 9 4.67 6.66 5.95
N VAL A 10 4.57 7.54 4.96
CA VAL A 10 5.44 8.71 4.82
C VAL A 10 4.66 10.01 4.96
N LYS A 11 5.35 11.06 5.41
CA LYS A 11 4.78 12.41 5.55
C LYS A 11 5.05 13.32 4.36
N VAL A 12 5.85 12.88 3.40
CA VAL A 12 6.19 13.64 2.18
C VAL A 12 5.12 13.46 1.10
N GLU A 13 4.95 14.45 0.23
CA GLU A 13 4.10 14.35 -0.95
C GLU A 13 4.70 13.32 -1.93
N LEU A 14 4.02 12.19 -2.13
CA LEU A 14 4.43 11.13 -3.06
C LEU A 14 3.71 11.21 -4.42
N GLY A 15 2.76 12.13 -4.58
CA GLY A 15 1.87 12.18 -5.74
C GLY A 15 0.64 11.27 -5.60
N ARG A 16 0.18 10.71 -6.71
CA ARG A 16 -1.00 9.84 -6.79
C ARG A 16 -0.63 8.38 -6.54
N CYS A 17 -1.63 7.59 -6.15
CA CYS A 17 -1.47 6.16 -5.95
C CYS A 17 -1.15 5.45 -7.27
N ASP A 18 -0.07 4.68 -7.31
CA ASP A 18 0.34 3.93 -8.51
C ASP A 18 -0.64 2.80 -8.91
N ILE A 19 -1.58 2.43 -8.03
CA ILE A 19 -2.57 1.37 -8.29
C ILE A 19 -3.87 1.93 -8.84
N CYS A 20 -4.44 2.95 -8.19
CA CYS A 20 -5.79 3.43 -8.50
C CYS A 20 -5.82 4.82 -9.14
N ASP A 21 -4.69 5.52 -9.19
CA ASP A 21 -4.49 6.90 -9.71
C ASP A 21 -5.42 7.99 -9.12
N SER A 22 -6.30 7.63 -8.19
CA SER A 22 -7.33 8.51 -7.64
C SER A 22 -6.98 9.06 -6.27
N GLY A 23 -6.38 8.22 -5.40
CA GLY A 23 -6.01 8.60 -4.04
C GLY A 23 -4.60 9.17 -3.94
N LYS A 24 -4.36 10.02 -2.94
CA LYS A 24 -3.01 10.46 -2.57
C LYS A 24 -2.17 9.28 -2.08
N ALA A 25 -0.96 9.13 -2.59
CA ALA A 25 -0.01 8.15 -2.08
C ALA A 25 0.54 8.59 -0.71
N VAL A 26 0.38 7.73 0.29
CA VAL A 26 0.83 7.97 1.69
C VAL A 26 1.64 6.82 2.27
N TYR A 27 1.64 5.66 1.61
CA TYR A 27 2.51 4.52 1.91
C TYR A 27 3.52 4.35 0.78
N ARG A 28 4.78 4.05 1.13
CA ARG A 28 5.84 3.75 0.15
C ARG A 28 6.50 2.42 0.47
N SER A 29 6.59 1.56 -0.54
CA SER A 29 7.53 0.43 -0.52
C SER A 29 8.82 0.89 -1.21
N ARG A 30 9.95 0.81 -0.49
CA ARG A 30 11.26 1.14 -1.07
C ARG A 30 11.73 0.06 -2.04
N GLU A 31 11.44 -1.20 -1.71
CA GLU A 31 11.83 -2.36 -2.48
C GLU A 31 11.13 -2.39 -3.84
N ALA A 32 9.80 -2.24 -3.84
CA ALA A 32 9.01 -2.22 -5.07
C ALA A 32 8.98 -0.85 -5.76
N GLN A 33 9.58 0.19 -5.14
CA GLN A 33 9.56 1.57 -5.62
C GLN A 33 8.16 2.14 -5.93
N VAL A 34 7.13 1.69 -5.20
CA VAL A 34 5.74 2.13 -5.39
C VAL A 34 5.21 2.94 -4.20
N GLY A 35 4.33 3.89 -4.51
CA GLY A 35 3.54 4.71 -3.60
C GLY A 35 2.05 4.42 -3.72
N ILE A 36 1.38 4.10 -2.60
CA ILE A 36 -0.05 3.75 -2.59
C ILE A 36 -0.86 4.54 -1.57
N CYS A 37 -2.15 4.69 -1.84
CA CYS A 37 -3.11 5.34 -0.94
C CYS A 37 -3.57 4.42 0.19
N GLU A 38 -4.24 4.98 1.20
CA GLU A 38 -4.78 4.23 2.34
C GLU A 38 -5.73 3.11 1.92
N GLY A 39 -6.60 3.37 0.93
CA GLY A 39 -7.57 2.38 0.45
C GLY A 39 -6.91 1.15 -0.18
N CYS A 40 -5.89 1.37 -1.03
CA CYS A 40 -5.14 0.29 -1.64
C CYS A 40 -4.28 -0.46 -0.62
N TYR A 41 -3.69 0.23 0.35
CA TYR A 41 -2.97 -0.41 1.45
C TYR A 41 -3.89 -1.31 2.29
N ALA A 42 -5.06 -0.81 2.70
CA ALA A 42 -6.03 -1.59 3.46
C ALA A 42 -6.53 -2.82 2.69
N ARG A 43 -6.67 -2.72 1.35
CA ARG A 43 -6.99 -3.85 0.49
C ARG A 43 -5.88 -4.91 0.52
N LEU A 44 -4.62 -4.50 0.35
CA LEU A 44 -3.47 -5.41 0.40
C LEU A 44 -3.39 -6.15 1.74
N VAL A 45 -3.58 -5.45 2.87
CA VAL A 45 -3.60 -6.08 4.20
C VAL A 45 -4.74 -7.09 4.33
N ARG A 46 -5.96 -6.76 3.89
CA ARG A 46 -7.10 -7.69 3.95
C ARG A 46 -6.86 -8.94 3.10
N GLU A 47 -6.37 -8.76 1.87
CA GLU A 47 -6.07 -9.89 0.97
C GLU A 47 -4.94 -10.77 1.52
N GLY A 48 -3.92 -10.17 2.15
CA GLY A 48 -2.88 -10.90 2.88
C GLY A 48 -3.43 -11.67 4.06
N ASN A 49 -4.18 -11.01 4.95
CA ASN A 49 -4.80 -11.64 6.12
C ASN A 49 -5.73 -12.81 5.73
N ALA A 50 -6.53 -12.65 4.68
CA ALA A 50 -7.41 -13.70 4.18
C ALA A 50 -6.62 -14.93 3.69
N ARG A 51 -5.43 -14.73 3.09
CA ARG A 51 -4.54 -15.81 2.68
C ARG A 51 -3.91 -16.54 3.88
N GLU A 52 -3.55 -15.79 4.92
CA GLU A 52 -2.97 -16.32 6.16
C GLU A 52 -4.04 -16.90 7.12
N GLY A 53 -5.33 -16.81 6.78
CA GLY A 53 -6.43 -17.30 7.63
C GLY A 53 -6.72 -16.43 8.86
N VAL A 54 -6.24 -15.19 8.87
CA VAL A 54 -6.49 -14.22 9.95
C VAL A 54 -7.90 -13.63 9.78
N ARG A 55 -8.68 -13.64 10.86
CA ARG A 55 -10.09 -13.23 10.92
C ARG A 55 -10.33 -12.19 12.00
#